data_AF-A0A6N6S248-F1
#
_entry.id   AF-A0A6N6S248-F1
#
_cell.length_a   1.000
_cell.length_b   1.000
_cell.length_c   1.000
_cell.angle_alpha   90.00
_cell.angle_beta   90.00
_cell.angle_gamma   90.00
#
_symmetry.space_group_name_H-M   'P 1'
#
loop_
_entity.id
_entity.type
_entity.pdbx_description
1 polymer ?
#
loop_
_entity_poly.entity_id
_entity_poly.type
_entity_poly.pdbx_seq_one_letter_code
_entity_poly.pdbx_strand_id
1 'polypeptide(L)'
;MKDRPRIKLDNVIKTLNESGKLRSLLRRIESGERTISLSGLGGSSKLFLVYALREMTRRPILVISPTAKRADGASHDLSFFLGERPRVLLRKEMGTGRPVFSTAAAKSGSDRIAWLNSALNGGVLVAEAHALYDKTIPRDAFSSSVIKVEKGRLSFRDELISGLIKSGYTLTDFVQNEGDISRRGSIVDVFSPGSGYPVRLE
;
A
#
# COMPACT_ATOMS: atom_id res chain seq x y z
N MET A 1 11.41 -7.55 -10.12
CA MET A 1 10.24 -8.23 -9.52
C MET A 1 9.85 -9.36 -10.45
N LYS A 2 9.92 -10.62 -10.01
CA LYS A 2 9.37 -11.75 -10.78
C LYS A 2 7.86 -11.54 -10.89
N ASP A 3 7.36 -11.53 -12.12
CA ASP A 3 5.95 -11.43 -12.46
C ASP A 3 5.24 -12.64 -11.84
N ARG A 4 4.60 -12.45 -10.68
CA ARG A 4 3.79 -13.51 -10.09
C ARG A 4 2.59 -13.68 -11.01
N PRO A 5 2.28 -14.90 -11.47
CA PRO A 5 1.20 -15.09 -12.43
C PRO A 5 -0.10 -14.61 -11.81
N ARG A 6 -0.63 -13.48 -12.32
CA ARG A 6 -2.02 -13.09 -12.06
C ARG A 6 -2.91 -14.20 -12.62
N ILE A 7 -3.82 -14.69 -11.80
CA ILE A 7 -4.81 -15.67 -12.27
C ILE A 7 -5.66 -14.97 -13.33
N LYS A 8 -5.76 -15.59 -14.51
CA LYS A 8 -6.64 -15.13 -15.58
C LYS A 8 -8.09 -15.38 -15.18
N LEU A 9 -8.67 -14.45 -14.44
CA LEU A 9 -10.08 -14.46 -14.04
C LEU A 9 -10.98 -13.76 -15.07
N ASP A 10 -10.46 -13.49 -16.27
CA ASP A 10 -11.17 -12.78 -17.35
C ASP A 10 -12.51 -13.43 -17.67
N ASN A 11 -12.57 -14.76 -17.70
CA ASN A 11 -13.82 -15.50 -17.93
C ASN A 11 -14.82 -15.33 -16.78
N VAL A 12 -14.35 -15.33 -15.52
CA VAL A 12 -15.21 -15.13 -14.35
C VAL A 12 -15.73 -13.69 -14.31
N ILE A 13 -14.88 -12.71 -14.61
CA ILE A 13 -15.27 -11.30 -14.72
C ILE A 13 -16.27 -11.12 -15.86
N LYS A 14 -16.07 -11.79 -17.01
CA LYS A 14 -17.00 -11.77 -18.15
C LYS A 14 -18.37 -12.33 -17.78
N THR A 15 -18.44 -13.48 -17.12
CA THR A 15 -19.71 -14.05 -16.64
C THR A 15 -20.36 -13.14 -15.57
N LEU A 16 -19.56 -12.56 -14.67
CA LEU A 16 -20.09 -11.64 -13.65
C LEU A 16 -20.69 -10.37 -14.29
N ASN A 17 -20.09 -9.90 -15.39
CA ASN A 17 -20.59 -8.79 -16.20
C ASN A 17 -21.98 -9.06 -16.78
N GLU A 18 -22.33 -10.32 -17.00
CA GLU A 18 -23.65 -10.71 -17.49
C GLU A 18 -24.72 -10.68 -16.38
N SER A 19 -24.31 -10.63 -15.10
CA SER A 19 -25.23 -10.52 -13.97
C SER A 19 -25.95 -9.18 -13.92
N GLY A 20 -27.29 -9.21 -13.97
CA GLY A 20 -28.13 -8.03 -13.78
C GLY A 20 -27.89 -7.33 -12.44
N LYS A 21 -27.55 -8.08 -11.38
CA LYS A 21 -27.24 -7.52 -10.05
C LYS A 21 -25.96 -6.71 -10.06
N LEU A 22 -24.90 -7.20 -10.71
CA LEU A 22 -23.63 -6.45 -10.82
C LEU A 22 -23.83 -5.19 -11.66
N ARG A 23 -24.50 -5.28 -12.81
CA ARG A 23 -24.78 -4.12 -13.65
C ARG A 23 -25.58 -3.04 -12.90
N SER A 24 -26.55 -3.46 -12.09
CA SER A 24 -27.29 -2.55 -11.22
C SER A 24 -26.38 -1.88 -10.18
N LEU A 25 -25.49 -2.65 -9.53
CA LEU A 25 -24.50 -2.11 -8.59
C LEU A 25 -23.57 -1.08 -9.26
N LEU A 26 -23.06 -1.37 -10.45
CA LEU A 26 -22.17 -0.46 -11.18
C LEU A 26 -22.87 0.84 -11.54
N ARG A 27 -24.10 0.79 -12.06
CA ARG A 27 -24.89 1.99 -12.35
C ARG A 27 -25.09 2.88 -11.11
N ARG A 28 -25.35 2.27 -9.95
CA ARG A 28 -25.50 2.99 -8.68
C ARG A 28 -24.19 3.67 -8.24
N ILE A 29 -23.05 2.98 -8.44
CA ILE A 29 -21.72 3.56 -8.18
C ILE A 29 -21.43 4.72 -9.14
N GLU A 30 -21.75 4.57 -10.42
CA GLU A 30 -21.54 5.57 -11.47
C GLU A 30 -22.45 6.79 -11.30
N SER A 31 -23.68 6.60 -10.83
CA SER A 31 -24.60 7.70 -10.50
C SER A 31 -24.18 8.46 -9.23
N GLY A 32 -23.10 8.06 -8.56
CA GLY A 32 -22.59 8.72 -7.37
C GLY A 32 -23.38 8.43 -6.10
N GLU A 33 -24.10 7.30 -6.05
CA GLU A 33 -24.80 6.90 -4.82
C GLU A 33 -23.79 6.71 -3.69
N ARG A 34 -23.99 7.46 -2.60
CA ARG A 34 -23.00 7.55 -1.52
C ARG A 34 -22.89 6.28 -0.67
N THR A 35 -24.01 5.57 -0.49
CA THR A 35 -24.08 4.41 0.39
C THR A 35 -24.86 3.29 -0.29
N ILE A 36 -24.19 2.18 -0.56
CA ILE A 36 -24.80 0.99 -1.15
C ILE A 36 -24.59 -0.18 -0.18
N SER A 37 -25.68 -0.74 0.33
CA SER A 37 -25.64 -1.95 1.16
C SER A 37 -25.75 -3.20 0.29
N LEU A 38 -24.87 -4.17 0.55
CA LEU A 38 -24.85 -5.46 -0.12
C LEU A 38 -24.95 -6.57 0.93
N SER A 39 -25.75 -7.59 0.64
CA SER A 39 -25.94 -8.77 1.50
C SER A 39 -25.79 -10.05 0.67
N GLY A 40 -25.68 -11.20 1.36
CA GLY A 40 -25.54 -12.50 0.70
C GLY A 40 -24.13 -12.84 0.19
N LEU A 41 -23.13 -12.03 0.53
CA LEU A 41 -21.72 -12.29 0.20
C LEU A 41 -21.04 -13.07 1.34
N GLY A 42 -20.85 -14.37 1.15
CA GLY A 42 -20.16 -15.26 2.09
C GLY A 42 -18.67 -15.43 1.78
N GLY A 43 -17.84 -15.60 2.82
CA GLY A 43 -16.41 -15.93 2.66
C GLY A 43 -15.64 -14.93 1.80
N SER A 44 -14.84 -15.44 0.86
CA SER A 44 -13.99 -14.64 -0.05
C SER A 44 -14.75 -14.01 -1.23
N SER A 45 -16.06 -14.28 -1.40
CA SER A 45 -16.88 -13.68 -2.48
C SER A 45 -16.92 -12.15 -2.42
N LYS A 46 -16.91 -11.59 -1.21
CA LYS A 46 -16.82 -10.12 -1.00
C LYS A 46 -15.50 -9.55 -1.50
N LEU A 47 -14.41 -10.30 -1.40
CA LEU A 47 -13.07 -9.85 -1.81
C LEU A 47 -12.86 -10.05 -3.31
N PHE A 48 -13.46 -11.09 -3.89
CA PHE A 48 -13.61 -11.20 -5.33
C PHE A 48 -14.42 -10.02 -5.91
N LEU A 49 -15.51 -9.62 -5.25
CA LEU A 49 -16.27 -8.44 -5.67
C LEU A 49 -15.43 -7.16 -5.60
N VAL A 50 -14.63 -6.96 -4.55
CA VAL A 50 -13.67 -5.83 -4.47
C VAL A 50 -12.71 -5.84 -5.66
N TYR A 51 -12.13 -7.00 -5.98
CA TYR A 51 -11.26 -7.16 -7.14
C TYR A 51 -11.98 -6.82 -8.45
N ALA A 52 -13.18 -7.37 -8.68
CA ALA A 52 -13.97 -7.10 -9.88
C ALA A 52 -14.32 -5.61 -10.00
N LEU A 53 -14.79 -4.98 -8.93
CA LEU A 53 -15.08 -3.55 -8.91
C LEU A 53 -13.85 -2.70 -9.21
N ARG A 54 -12.66 -3.09 -8.72
CA ARG A 54 -11.41 -2.40 -9.04
C ARG A 54 -11.08 -2.50 -10.53
N GLU A 55 -11.16 -3.69 -11.11
CA GLU A 55 -10.84 -3.90 -12.54
C GLU A 55 -11.79 -3.13 -13.46
N MET A 56 -13.08 -3.09 -13.09
CA MET A 56 -14.13 -2.49 -13.90
C MET A 56 -14.20 -0.97 -13.78
N THR A 57 -14.06 -0.44 -12.57
CA THR A 57 -14.18 1.01 -12.34
C THR A 57 -12.85 1.74 -12.46
N ARG A 58 -11.72 1.01 -12.32
CA ARG A 58 -10.36 1.58 -12.19
C ARG A 58 -10.22 2.64 -11.08
N ARG A 59 -11.18 2.72 -10.15
CA ARG A 59 -11.16 3.62 -8.99
C ARG A 59 -10.44 2.96 -7.81
N PRO A 60 -9.69 3.72 -6.99
CA PRO A 60 -9.07 3.16 -5.80
C PRO A 60 -10.13 2.68 -4.81
N ILE A 61 -9.88 1.58 -4.12
CA ILE A 61 -10.80 0.98 -3.14
C ILE A 61 -10.07 0.79 -1.82
N LEU A 62 -10.67 1.33 -0.74
CA LEU A 62 -10.25 1.06 0.63
C LEU A 62 -11.18 0.02 1.26
N VAL A 63 -10.64 -1.13 1.63
CA VAL A 63 -11.34 -2.16 2.39
C VAL A 63 -11.09 -1.93 3.87
N ILE A 64 -12.16 -1.64 4.62
CA ILE A 64 -12.09 -1.41 6.06
C ILE A 64 -12.58 -2.67 6.77
N SER A 65 -11.74 -3.22 7.65
CA SER A 65 -12.04 -4.38 8.48
C SER A 65 -12.11 -4.00 9.96
N PRO A 66 -12.98 -4.64 10.76
CA PRO A 66 -13.19 -4.22 12.15
C PRO A 66 -12.05 -4.58 13.11
N THR A 67 -11.15 -5.50 12.72
CA THR A 67 -9.99 -5.91 13.54
C THR A 67 -8.76 -6.13 12.67
N ALA A 68 -7.57 -5.98 13.26
CA ALA A 68 -6.29 -6.30 12.62
C ALA A 68 -6.27 -7.70 11.98
N LYS A 69 -6.74 -8.74 12.69
CA LYS A 69 -6.79 -10.12 12.17
C LYS A 69 -7.67 -10.25 10.91
N ARG A 70 -8.82 -9.56 10.88
CA ARG A 70 -9.71 -9.57 9.70
C ARG A 70 -9.13 -8.76 8.55
N ALA A 71 -8.44 -7.66 8.84
CA ALA A 71 -7.73 -6.86 7.84
C ALA A 71 -6.59 -7.68 7.19
N ASP A 72 -5.80 -8.37 8.00
CA ASP A 72 -4.73 -9.25 7.55
C ASP A 72 -5.25 -10.39 6.67
N GLY A 73 -6.33 -11.06 7.11
CA GLY A 73 -7.02 -12.08 6.32
C GLY A 73 -7.62 -11.54 5.02
N ALA A 74 -8.22 -10.35 5.03
CA ALA A 74 -8.72 -9.73 3.80
C ALA A 74 -7.60 -9.42 2.81
N SER A 75 -6.45 -8.92 3.30
CA SER A 75 -5.25 -8.69 2.49
C SER A 75 -4.69 -10.01 1.93
N HIS A 76 -4.68 -11.08 2.72
CA HIS A 76 -4.26 -12.40 2.27
C HIS A 76 -5.14 -12.93 1.13
N ASP A 77 -6.45 -12.96 1.32
CA ASP A 77 -7.40 -13.40 0.30
C ASP A 77 -7.36 -12.51 -0.96
N LEU A 78 -7.23 -11.19 -0.80
CA LEU A 78 -7.08 -10.26 -1.92
C LEU A 78 -5.79 -10.52 -2.71
N SER A 79 -4.74 -11.02 -2.07
CA SER A 79 -3.46 -11.32 -2.73
C SER A 79 -3.60 -12.39 -3.80
N PHE A 80 -4.55 -13.33 -3.62
CA PHE A 80 -4.88 -14.34 -4.62
C PHE A 80 -5.41 -13.72 -5.91
N PHE A 81 -6.26 -12.69 -5.81
CA PHE A 81 -6.87 -12.03 -6.97
C PHE A 81 -5.97 -10.97 -7.61
N LEU A 82 -5.22 -10.22 -6.81
CA LEU A 82 -4.41 -9.08 -7.27
C LEU A 82 -3.02 -9.50 -7.76
N GLY A 83 -2.54 -10.69 -7.37
CA GLY A 83 -1.18 -11.20 -7.62
C GLY A 83 -0.14 -10.67 -6.63
N GLU A 84 -0.50 -9.64 -5.87
CA GLU A 84 0.31 -9.06 -4.80
C GLU A 84 -0.55 -8.79 -3.57
N ARG A 85 0.07 -8.81 -2.39
CA ARG A 85 -0.63 -8.60 -1.13
C ARG A 85 -0.86 -7.11 -0.89
N PRO A 86 -2.12 -6.62 -0.83
CA PRO A 86 -2.40 -5.24 -0.45
C PRO A 86 -1.83 -4.91 0.91
N ARG A 87 -1.25 -3.72 1.05
CA ARG A 87 -0.76 -3.25 2.35
C ARG A 87 -1.93 -3.05 3.32
N VAL A 88 -1.68 -3.38 4.59
CA VAL A 88 -2.66 -3.25 5.67
C VAL A 88 -2.24 -2.11 6.59
N LEU A 89 -3.10 -1.11 6.75
CA LEU A 89 -2.93 -0.09 7.78
C LEU A 89 -3.49 -0.61 9.10
N LEU A 90 -2.60 -0.85 10.05
CA LEU A 90 -2.94 -1.24 11.42
C LEU A 90 -2.84 -0.05 12.36
N ARG A 91 -3.54 -0.07 13.49
CA ARG A 91 -3.41 0.98 14.51
C ARG A 91 -1.95 1.12 14.95
N LYS A 92 -1.51 2.34 15.27
CA LYS A 92 -0.19 2.52 15.88
C LYS A 92 -0.14 1.70 17.17
N GLU A 93 0.89 0.87 17.34
CA GLU A 93 1.17 0.29 18.66
C GLU A 93 1.57 1.45 19.58
N MET A 94 0.61 1.96 20.36
CA MET A 94 0.92 2.82 21.49
C MET A 94 1.63 1.92 22.50
N GLY A 95 2.95 2.01 22.55
CA GLY A 95 3.76 1.21 23.46
C GLY A 95 3.26 1.42 24.89
N THR A 96 2.47 0.49 25.41
CA THR A 96 2.25 0.35 26.85
C THR A 96 3.58 -0.08 27.44
N GLY A 97 4.45 0.89 27.77
CA GLY A 97 5.73 0.68 28.43
C GLY A 97 6.89 0.15 27.58
N ARG A 98 6.77 0.12 26.23
CA ARG A 98 7.91 -0.24 25.36
C ARG A 98 8.74 1.00 25.02
N PRO A 99 10.09 0.89 24.97
CA PRO A 99 10.93 1.99 24.53
C PRO A 99 10.47 2.50 23.16
N VAL A 100 10.39 3.83 23.02
CA VAL A 100 10.02 4.53 21.77
C VAL A 100 10.90 4.08 20.59
N PHE A 101 12.09 3.54 20.86
CA PHE A 101 13.07 3.04 19.90
C PHE A 101 13.08 1.50 19.72
N SER A 102 11.99 0.80 20.07
CA SER A 102 11.92 -0.64 19.79
C SER A 102 11.84 -0.93 18.28
N THR A 103 12.38 -2.07 17.86
CA THR A 103 12.32 -2.55 16.47
C THR A 103 10.89 -2.66 15.94
N ALA A 104 9.93 -3.02 16.80
CA ALA A 104 8.51 -3.08 16.48
C ALA A 104 7.91 -1.70 16.16
N ALA A 105 8.29 -0.66 16.91
CA ALA A 105 7.85 0.71 16.65
C ALA A 105 8.41 1.25 15.33
N ALA A 106 9.69 0.99 15.06
CA ALA A 106 10.33 1.34 13.78
C ALA A 106 9.65 0.65 12.59
N LYS A 107 9.38 -0.67 12.71
CA LYS A 107 8.63 -1.46 11.73
C LYS A 107 7.23 -0.88 11.46
N SER A 108 6.48 -0.57 12.53
CA SER A 108 5.14 0.01 12.43
C SER A 108 5.13 1.36 11.71
N GLY A 109 6.16 2.19 11.96
CA GLY A 109 6.39 3.43 11.24
C GLY A 109 6.62 3.21 9.75
N SER A 110 7.55 2.33 9.40
CA SER A 110 7.87 1.98 8.02
C SER A 110 6.66 1.41 7.26
N ASP A 111 5.91 0.48 7.85
CA ASP A 111 4.69 -0.08 7.26
C ASP A 111 3.64 1.01 6.98
N ARG A 112 3.57 2.05 7.82
CA ARG A 112 2.70 3.21 7.58
C ARG A 112 3.09 3.97 6.34
N ILE A 113 4.37 4.31 6.23
CA ILE A 113 4.91 5.08 5.10
C ILE A 113 4.69 4.30 3.81
N ALA A 114 4.94 2.99 3.84
CA ALA A 114 4.67 2.10 2.73
C ALA A 114 3.18 2.05 2.34
N TRP A 115 2.28 2.03 3.33
CA TRP A 115 0.83 2.08 3.09
C TRP A 115 0.40 3.42 2.49
N LEU A 116 0.87 4.55 3.02
CA LEU A 116 0.58 5.89 2.50
C LEU A 116 1.09 6.07 1.07
N ASN A 117 2.29 5.56 0.77
CA ASN A 117 2.82 5.56 -0.59
C ASN A 117 1.96 4.70 -1.53
N SER A 118 1.48 3.55 -1.06
CA SER A 118 0.52 2.73 -1.83
C SER A 118 -0.80 3.51 -2.06
N ALA A 119 -1.27 4.25 -1.06
CA ALA A 119 -2.48 5.06 -1.16
C ALA A 119 -2.37 6.22 -2.16
N LEU A 120 -1.19 6.84 -2.31
CA LEU A 120 -0.93 7.84 -3.36
C LEU A 120 -1.06 7.25 -4.77
N ASN A 121 -0.61 6.01 -4.96
CA ASN A 121 -0.63 5.30 -6.24
C ASN A 121 -1.99 4.66 -6.57
N GLY A 122 -2.88 4.54 -5.57
CA GLY A 122 -4.21 3.96 -5.71
C GLY A 122 -4.21 2.42 -5.65
N GLY A 123 -5.18 1.80 -6.32
CA GLY A 123 -5.37 0.34 -6.25
C GLY A 123 -6.31 -0.09 -5.13
N VAL A 124 -6.09 -1.30 -4.60
CA VAL A 124 -6.83 -1.83 -3.45
C VAL A 124 -5.96 -1.71 -2.20
N LEU A 125 -6.49 -1.07 -1.17
CA LEU A 125 -5.85 -0.87 0.12
C LEU A 125 -6.69 -1.54 1.20
N VAL A 126 -6.06 -1.95 2.29
CA VAL A 126 -6.76 -2.53 3.44
C VAL A 126 -6.41 -1.73 4.69
N ALA A 127 -7.38 -1.50 5.56
CA ALA A 127 -7.17 -0.89 6.86
C ALA A 127 -8.00 -1.58 7.94
N GLU A 128 -7.45 -1.64 9.15
CA GLU A 128 -8.25 -1.83 10.35
C GLU A 128 -9.01 -0.53 10.67
N ALA A 129 -10.28 -0.64 11.06
CA ALA A 129 -11.13 0.51 11.37
C ALA A 129 -10.49 1.46 12.40
N HIS A 130 -9.86 0.91 13.45
CA HIS A 130 -9.21 1.72 14.48
C HIS A 130 -7.99 2.51 13.99
N ALA A 131 -7.32 2.04 12.95
CA ALA A 131 -6.16 2.73 12.38
C ALA A 131 -6.52 4.05 11.70
N LEU A 132 -7.78 4.20 11.28
CA LEU A 132 -8.30 5.40 10.62
C LEU A 132 -8.56 6.56 11.58
N TYR A 133 -8.57 6.33 12.88
CA TYR A 133 -8.67 7.41 13.88
C TYR A 133 -7.33 8.13 14.11
N ASP A 134 -6.21 7.50 13.75
CA ASP A 134 -4.89 8.10 13.93
C ASP A 134 -4.68 9.22 12.90
N LYS A 135 -4.43 10.45 13.36
CA LYS A 135 -3.99 11.53 12.47
C LYS A 135 -2.68 11.14 11.78
N THR A 136 -2.59 11.51 10.51
CA THR A 136 -1.41 11.28 9.65
C THR A 136 -0.98 12.57 8.96
N ILE A 137 0.20 12.53 8.35
CA ILE A 137 0.75 13.63 7.54
C ILE A 137 -0.25 14.04 6.43
N PRO A 138 -0.44 15.35 6.15
CA PRO A 138 -1.27 15.79 5.04
C PRO A 138 -0.81 15.19 3.71
N ARG A 139 -1.76 14.92 2.81
CA ARG A 139 -1.49 14.30 1.50
C ARG A 139 -0.42 15.06 0.71
N ASP A 140 -0.57 16.38 0.61
CA ASP A 140 0.31 17.21 -0.22
C ASP A 140 1.72 17.26 0.35
N ALA A 141 1.85 17.39 1.67
CA ALA A 141 3.13 17.33 2.38
C ALA A 141 3.82 15.97 2.19
N PHE A 142 3.07 14.87 2.31
CA PHE A 142 3.62 13.53 2.07
C PHE A 142 4.04 13.34 0.61
N SER A 143 3.18 13.68 -0.35
CA SER A 143 3.49 13.54 -1.77
C SER A 143 4.71 14.35 -2.21
N SER A 144 4.91 15.54 -1.62
CA SER A 144 6.07 16.40 -1.89
C SER A 144 7.37 15.84 -1.31
N SER A 145 7.29 14.95 -0.31
CA SER A 145 8.45 14.27 0.28
C SER A 145 8.86 13.00 -0.48
N VAL A 146 8.03 12.50 -1.41
CA VAL A 146 8.33 11.30 -2.18
C VAL A 146 9.35 11.62 -3.27
N ILE A 147 10.54 11.03 -3.17
CA ILE A 147 11.59 11.13 -4.19
C ILE A 147 11.46 9.95 -5.16
N LYS A 148 11.13 10.24 -6.42
CA LYS A 148 11.02 9.23 -7.48
C LYS A 148 12.35 9.11 -8.24
N VAL A 149 12.94 7.93 -8.19
CA VAL A 149 14.16 7.58 -8.93
C VAL A 149 13.82 6.61 -10.06
N GLU A 150 14.32 6.88 -11.26
CA GLU A 150 14.07 6.08 -12.46
C GLU A 150 15.37 5.87 -13.24
N LYS A 151 15.56 4.69 -13.82
CA LYS A 151 16.74 4.39 -14.64
C LYS A 151 16.79 5.34 -15.84
N GLY A 152 17.97 5.91 -16.10
CA GLY A 152 18.20 6.83 -17.22
C GLY A 152 17.84 8.28 -16.92
N ARG A 153 17.31 8.59 -15.72
CA ARG A 153 17.07 9.97 -15.29
C ARG A 153 18.29 10.52 -14.54
N LEU A 154 18.86 11.62 -15.04
CA LEU A 154 19.91 12.36 -14.35
C LEU A 154 19.42 12.84 -12.99
N SER A 155 20.12 12.44 -11.95
CA SER A 155 19.91 12.90 -10.57
C SER A 155 21.26 13.28 -9.99
N PHE A 156 21.37 14.49 -9.43
CA PHE A 156 22.58 14.89 -8.72
C PHE A 156 22.66 14.12 -7.41
N ARG A 157 23.71 13.30 -7.24
CA ARG A 157 23.90 12.41 -6.10
C ARG A 157 23.72 13.13 -4.76
N ASP A 158 24.34 14.30 -4.61
CA ASP A 158 24.34 15.03 -3.34
C ASP A 158 22.98 15.68 -3.05
N GLU A 159 22.24 16.09 -4.08
CA GLU A 159 20.85 16.54 -3.95
C GLU A 159 19.92 15.40 -3.54
N LEU A 160 20.09 14.22 -4.14
CA LEU A 160 19.34 13.02 -3.79
C LEU A 160 19.57 12.65 -2.31
N ILE A 161 20.84 12.59 -1.88
CA ILE A 161 21.19 12.29 -0.48
C ILE A 161 20.60 13.35 0.46
N SER A 162 20.74 14.64 0.13
CA SER A 162 20.18 15.73 0.94
C SER A 162 18.65 15.62 1.06
N GLY A 163 17.96 15.31 -0.04
CA GLY A 163 16.52 15.09 -0.05
C GLY A 163 16.09 13.89 0.80
N LEU A 164 16.82 12.78 0.73
CA LEU A 164 16.55 11.59 1.54
C LEU A 164 16.75 11.88 3.03
N ILE A 165 17.83 12.55 3.42
CA ILE A 165 18.06 12.96 4.82
C ILE A 165 16.94 13.88 5.32
N LYS A 166 16.54 14.88 4.53
CA LYS A 166 15.41 15.77 4.86
C LYS A 166 14.09 15.03 5.02
N SER A 167 13.93 13.89 4.35
CA SER A 167 12.74 13.04 4.42
C SER A 167 12.80 12.03 5.58
N GLY A 168 13.86 12.04 6.39
CA GLY A 168 14.01 11.21 7.59
C GLY A 168 14.85 9.95 7.40
N TYR A 169 15.57 9.79 6.29
CA TYR A 169 16.53 8.69 6.14
C TYR A 169 17.80 8.93 6.97
N THR A 170 18.40 7.85 7.44
CA THR A 170 19.65 7.86 8.22
C THR A 170 20.82 7.51 7.31
N LEU A 171 21.83 8.39 7.24
CA LEU A 171 23.09 8.08 6.55
C LEU A 171 23.94 7.16 7.43
N THR A 172 24.26 5.97 6.92
CA THR A 172 25.04 4.93 7.60
C THR A 172 26.19 4.44 6.72
N ASP A 173 27.14 3.71 7.31
CA ASP A 173 28.22 3.06 6.55
C ASP A 173 27.73 1.90 5.69
N PHE A 174 26.69 1.20 6.17
CA PHE A 174 26.06 0.06 5.52
C PHE A 174 24.55 0.14 5.72
N VAL A 175 23.81 -0.10 4.65
CA VAL A 175 22.34 -0.18 4.67
C VAL A 175 21.92 -1.51 5.32
N GLN A 176 21.21 -1.44 6.44
CA GLN A 176 20.75 -2.62 7.18
C GLN A 176 19.23 -2.62 7.36
N ASN A 177 18.63 -1.45 7.58
CA ASN A 177 17.23 -1.28 7.91
C ASN A 177 16.51 -0.39 6.89
N GLU A 178 15.19 -0.53 6.80
CA GLU A 178 14.36 0.43 6.08
C GLU A 178 14.54 1.83 6.70
N GLY A 179 14.76 2.83 5.84
CA GLY A 179 15.14 4.19 6.25
C GLY A 179 16.65 4.43 6.25
N ASP A 180 17.48 3.42 6.02
CA ASP A 180 18.93 3.62 5.87
C ASP A 180 19.30 4.03 4.44
N ILE A 181 20.34 4.87 4.33
CA ILE A 181 21.08 5.13 3.09
C ILE A 181 22.58 5.03 3.35
N SER A 182 23.35 4.60 2.35
CA SER A 182 24.81 4.69 2.38
C SER A 182 25.34 5.26 1.07
N ARG A 183 26.54 5.85 1.11
CA ARG A 183 27.19 6.41 -0.09
C ARG A 183 28.62 5.91 -0.20
N ARG A 184 29.03 5.48 -1.40
CA ARG A 184 30.38 4.99 -1.70
C ARG A 184 30.79 5.44 -3.10
N GLY A 185 31.63 6.47 -3.18
CA GLY A 185 31.98 7.07 -4.47
C GLY A 185 30.72 7.56 -5.19
N SER A 186 30.48 7.12 -6.43
CA SER A 186 29.29 7.45 -7.21
C SER A 186 28.02 6.68 -6.79
N ILE A 187 28.14 5.66 -5.95
CA ILE A 187 27.06 4.73 -5.64
C ILE A 187 26.29 5.20 -4.40
N VAL A 188 24.97 5.07 -4.44
CA VAL A 188 24.09 5.26 -3.28
C VAL A 188 23.25 4.00 -3.07
N ASP A 189 23.35 3.40 -1.89
CA ASP A 189 22.45 2.32 -1.48
C ASP A 189 21.31 2.92 -0.65
N VAL A 190 20.06 2.53 -0.92
CA VAL A 190 18.85 3.06 -0.26
C VAL A 190 17.93 1.91 0.11
N PHE A 191 17.42 1.90 1.35
CA PHE A 191 16.37 0.96 1.76
C PHE A 191 15.06 1.71 2.03
N SER A 192 14.22 1.84 1.01
CA SER A 192 12.95 2.56 1.12
C SER A 192 11.92 1.78 1.97
N PRO A 193 11.13 2.46 2.83
CA PRO A 193 10.05 1.84 3.60
C PRO A 193 9.12 0.96 2.77
N GLY A 194 8.91 -0.27 3.24
CA GLY A 194 8.08 -1.28 2.61
C GLY A 194 8.70 -2.01 1.43
N SER A 195 9.93 -1.69 1.03
CA SER A 195 10.62 -2.42 -0.04
C SER A 195 11.02 -3.81 0.47
N GLY A 196 10.99 -4.82 -0.40
CA GLY A 196 11.46 -6.16 -0.01
C GLY A 196 12.97 -6.22 0.23
N TYR A 197 13.73 -5.34 -0.42
CA TYR A 197 15.19 -5.31 -0.42
C TYR A 197 15.68 -3.86 -0.63
N PRO A 198 16.90 -3.52 -0.17
CA PRO A 198 17.56 -2.27 -0.54
C PRO A 198 17.91 -2.25 -2.02
N VAL A 199 18.04 -1.04 -2.57
CA VAL A 199 18.38 -0.80 -3.97
C VAL A 199 19.68 -0.01 -4.04
N ARG A 200 20.54 -0.41 -4.98
CA ARG A 200 21.76 0.31 -5.35
C ARG A 200 21.49 1.21 -6.55
N LEU A 201 21.88 2.48 -6.44
CA LEU A 201 21.76 3.50 -7.48
C LEU A 201 23.14 3.86 -8.00
N GLU A 202 23.30 3.82 -9.34
CA GLU A 202 24.53 4.07 -10.10
C GLU A 202 24.28 5.04 -11.25
#